data_AF-A0A183Q1A2-F1
#
_entry.id   AF-A0A183Q1A2-F1
#
_cell.length_a   1.000
_cell.length_b   1.000
_cell.length_c   1.000
_cell.angle_alpha   90.00
_cell.angle_beta   90.00
_cell.angle_gamma   90.00
#
_symmetry.space_group_name_H-M   'P 1'
#
loop_
_entity.id
_entity.type
_entity.pdbx_description
1 polymer ?
#
loop_
_entity_poly.entity_id
_entity_poly.type
_entity_poly.pdbx_seq_one_letter_code
_entity_poly.pdbx_strand_id
1 'polypeptide(L)'
;MLSEQAQNALIGWESHGPRIIKASFKTKKEDISVNIIQCYAPTNDYNEDAKDQFNNRLQSIVEKCPTMDLTILMEDLNAKVGTDNTGYENIVRRHGLGERNENGEREQEGSNQYQSNKSSESQGTS
;
A
#
# COMPACT_ATOMS: atom_id res chain seq x y z
N MET A 1 10.24 17.77 -1.67
CA MET A 1 11.57 17.32 -2.15
C MET A 1 12.13 16.30 -1.17
N LEU A 2 12.81 15.26 -1.64
CA LEU A 2 13.51 14.30 -0.78
C LEU A 2 14.66 14.99 -0.03
N SER A 3 14.94 14.55 1.20
CA SER A 3 16.12 15.00 1.94
C SER A 3 17.40 14.54 1.26
N GLU A 4 18.51 15.27 1.46
CA GLU A 4 19.82 14.90 0.92
C GLU A 4 20.23 13.48 1.34
N GLN A 5 19.93 13.11 2.58
CA GLN A 5 20.17 11.76 3.09
C GLN A 5 19.38 10.69 2.31
N ALA A 6 18.11 10.96 1.98
CA ALA A 6 17.29 10.05 1.18
C ALA A 6 17.77 9.97 -0.27
N GLN A 7 18.23 11.09 -0.85
CA GLN A 7 18.81 11.12 -2.20
C GLN A 7 20.10 10.30 -2.26
N ASN A 8 20.99 10.44 -1.27
CA ASN A 8 22.23 9.66 -1.18
C ASN A 8 21.99 8.16 -0.93
N ALA A 9 20.82 7.82 -0.40
CA ALA A 9 20.40 6.44 -0.19
C ALA A 9 19.70 5.84 -1.42
N LEU A 10 19.24 6.64 -2.38
CA LEU A 10 18.54 6.15 -3.56
C LEU A 10 19.49 5.32 -4.44
N ILE A 11 19.16 4.04 -4.63
CA ILE A 11 19.85 3.12 -5.54
C ILE A 11 19.35 3.34 -6.96
N GLY A 12 18.03 3.52 -7.11
CA GLY A 12 17.39 3.75 -8.39
C GLY A 12 15.87 3.83 -8.26
N TRP A 13 15.21 4.26 -9.32
CA TRP A 13 13.76 4.24 -9.43
C TRP A 13 13.35 3.83 -10.84
N GLU A 14 12.19 3.20 -10.94
CA GLU A 14 11.60 2.75 -12.19
C GLU A 14 10.09 3.04 -12.20
N SER A 15 9.59 3.52 -13.35
CA SER A 15 8.16 3.68 -13.57
C SER A 15 7.62 2.44 -14.27
N HIS A 16 6.53 1.92 -13.74
CA HIS A 16 5.77 0.80 -14.29
C HIS A 16 4.43 1.30 -14.82
N GLY A 17 4.50 2.26 -15.75
CA GLY A 17 3.33 2.94 -16.29
C GLY A 17 2.95 4.18 -15.46
N PRO A 18 1.83 4.84 -15.80
CA PRO A 18 1.48 6.13 -15.21
C PRO A 18 1.07 6.05 -13.74
N ARG A 19 0.74 4.85 -13.24
CA ARG A 19 0.12 4.64 -11.92
C ARG A 19 1.00 3.89 -10.93
N ILE A 20 2.20 3.43 -11.33
CA ILE A 20 3.08 2.67 -10.44
C ILE A 20 4.50 3.19 -10.59
N ILE A 21 5.14 3.54 -9.47
CA ILE A 21 6.56 3.83 -9.38
C ILE A 21 7.18 2.99 -8.28
N LYS A 22 8.35 2.43 -8.55
CA LYS A 22 9.19 1.76 -7.56
C LYS A 22 10.47 2.54 -7.38
N ALA A 23 10.91 2.71 -6.14
CA ALA A 23 12.19 3.28 -5.79
C ALA A 23 12.89 2.38 -4.78
N SER A 24 14.17 2.12 -4.99
CA SER A 24 14.99 1.28 -4.12
C SER A 24 15.99 2.15 -3.38
N PHE A 25 16.12 1.95 -2.08
CA PHE A 25 17.01 2.72 -1.20
C PHE A 25 17.93 1.78 -0.43
N LYS A 26 19.22 2.13 -0.35
CA LYS A 26 20.17 1.40 0.47
C LYS A 26 19.89 1.68 1.94
N THR A 27 19.97 0.65 2.77
CA THR A 27 19.94 0.85 4.23
C THR A 27 21.36 1.03 4.77
N LYS A 28 21.48 1.29 6.08
CA LYS A 28 22.78 1.30 6.77
C LYS A 28 23.37 -0.10 6.92
N LYS A 29 22.57 -1.16 6.79
CA LYS A 29 23.04 -2.53 6.85
C LYS A 29 23.39 -2.96 5.42
N GLU A 30 24.62 -3.38 5.23
CA GLU A 30 25.10 -3.92 3.96
C GLU A 30 24.19 -5.10 3.53
N ASP A 31 23.94 -5.18 2.23
CA ASP A 31 23.08 -6.18 1.58
C ASP A 31 21.57 -6.12 1.90
N ILE A 32 21.10 -5.11 2.64
CA ILE A 32 19.66 -4.84 2.82
C ILE A 32 19.30 -3.53 2.13
N SER A 33 18.34 -3.61 1.21
CA SER A 33 17.69 -2.44 0.63
C SER A 33 16.22 -2.36 1.02
N VAL A 34 15.64 -1.17 0.83
CA VAL A 34 14.22 -0.90 1.00
C VAL A 34 13.65 -0.60 -0.38
N ASN A 35 12.66 -1.37 -0.80
CA ASN A 35 11.88 -1.10 -2.00
C ASN A 35 10.59 -0.38 -1.59
N ILE A 36 10.39 0.83 -2.10
CA ILE A 36 9.16 1.59 -1.95
C ILE A 36 8.41 1.50 -3.26
N ILE A 37 7.24 0.89 -3.25
CA ILE A 37 6.34 0.85 -4.41
C ILE A 37 5.18 1.77 -4.10
N GLN A 38 5.07 2.88 -4.82
CA GLN A 38 3.90 3.74 -4.76
C GLN A 38 3.01 3.43 -5.96
N CYS A 39 1.76 3.10 -5.70
CA CYS A 39 0.76 2.89 -6.73
C CYS A 39 -0.49 3.77 -6.50
N TYR A 40 -1.19 4.07 -7.60
CA TYR A 40 -2.47 4.77 -7.61
C TYR A 40 -3.53 3.88 -8.23
N ALA A 41 -4.47 3.41 -7.40
CA ALA A 41 -5.46 2.43 -7.80
C ALA A 41 -6.32 2.93 -8.98
N PRO A 42 -6.67 2.07 -9.96
CA PRO A 42 -7.66 2.41 -10.98
C PRO A 42 -8.98 2.88 -10.34
N THR A 43 -9.64 3.88 -10.94
CA THR A 43 -10.96 4.33 -10.46
C THR A 43 -12.04 3.31 -10.82
N ASN A 44 -13.21 3.38 -10.18
CA ASN A 44 -14.34 2.48 -10.46
C ASN A 44 -14.76 2.47 -11.95
N ASP A 45 -14.54 3.57 -12.67
CA ASP A 45 -14.88 3.73 -14.09
C ASP A 45 -14.00 2.89 -15.03
N TYR A 46 -12.92 2.28 -14.53
CA TYR A 46 -12.12 1.34 -15.30
C TYR A 46 -12.89 0.04 -15.51
N ASN A 47 -12.76 -0.55 -16.70
CA ASN A 47 -13.28 -1.90 -16.94
C ASN A 47 -12.49 -2.94 -16.12
N GLU A 48 -13.11 -4.08 -15.86
CA GLU A 48 -12.52 -5.13 -15.01
C GLU A 48 -11.18 -5.65 -15.57
N ASP A 49 -11.07 -5.80 -16.89
CA ASP A 49 -9.82 -6.24 -17.55
C ASP A 49 -8.64 -5.29 -17.27
N ALA A 50 -8.88 -3.98 -17.29
CA ALA A 50 -7.85 -2.99 -16.95
C ALA A 50 -7.48 -3.01 -15.46
N LYS A 51 -8.44 -3.31 -14.57
CA LYS A 51 -8.16 -3.50 -13.14
C LYS A 51 -7.31 -4.76 -12.93
N ASP A 52 -7.64 -5.85 -13.59
CA ASP A 52 -6.88 -7.11 -13.53
C ASP A 52 -5.48 -6.94 -14.09
N GLN A 53 -5.33 -6.24 -15.22
CA GLN A 53 -4.00 -5.94 -15.77
C GLN A 53 -3.15 -5.12 -14.81
N PHE A 54 -3.74 -4.14 -14.12
CA PHE A 54 -3.06 -3.37 -13.09
C PHE A 54 -2.63 -4.24 -11.92
N ASN A 55 -3.53 -5.07 -11.39
CA ASN A 55 -3.24 -5.98 -10.27
C ASN A 55 -2.13 -6.99 -10.62
N ASN A 56 -2.21 -7.62 -11.78
CA ASN A 56 -1.20 -8.56 -12.28
C ASN A 56 0.17 -7.88 -12.44
N ARG A 57 0.19 -6.64 -12.94
CA ARG A 57 1.42 -5.87 -13.08
C ARG A 57 2.02 -5.53 -11.73
N LEU A 58 1.20 -5.07 -10.78
CA LEU A 58 1.65 -4.77 -9.42
C LEU A 58 2.24 -5.99 -8.73
N GLN A 59 1.53 -7.12 -8.81
CA GLN A 59 2.01 -8.41 -8.27
C GLN A 59 3.36 -8.79 -8.86
N SER A 60 3.54 -8.69 -10.18
CA SER A 60 4.83 -8.98 -10.82
C SER A 60 5.98 -8.09 -10.32
N ILE A 61 5.71 -6.84 -9.95
CA ILE A 61 6.74 -5.93 -9.41
C ILE A 61 7.12 -6.34 -7.98
N VAL A 62 6.14 -6.72 -7.16
CA VAL A 62 6.35 -7.19 -5.79
C VAL A 62 7.14 -8.51 -5.79
N GLU A 63 6.79 -9.44 -6.68
CA GLU A 63 7.50 -10.73 -6.82
C GLU A 63 8.95 -10.58 -7.28
N LYS A 64 9.26 -9.52 -8.03
CA LYS A 64 10.63 -9.20 -8.47
C LYS A 64 11.46 -8.52 -7.38
N CYS A 65 10.87 -8.10 -6.26
CA CYS A 65 11.64 -7.58 -5.13
C CYS A 65 12.31 -8.75 -4.38
N PRO A 66 13.63 -8.69 -4.12
CA PRO A 66 14.32 -9.72 -3.37
C PRO A 66 13.71 -9.94 -1.98
N THR A 67 13.58 -11.20 -1.54
CA THR A 67 12.98 -11.56 -0.23
C THR A 67 13.76 -10.99 0.96
N MET A 68 15.06 -10.71 0.80
CA MET A 68 15.91 -10.10 1.84
C MET A 68 15.70 -8.59 1.97
N ASP A 69 15.07 -7.95 0.98
CA ASP A 69 14.77 -6.53 1.01
C ASP A 69 13.43 -6.25 1.68
N LEU A 70 13.37 -5.15 2.41
CA LEU A 70 12.11 -4.66 2.95
C LEU A 70 11.30 -4.00 1.84
N THR A 71 10.15 -4.57 1.47
CA THR A 71 9.24 -3.95 0.49
C THR A 71 8.08 -3.27 1.19
N ILE A 72 7.92 -1.97 0.96
CA ILE A 72 6.80 -1.15 1.43
C ILE A 72 5.93 -0.83 0.22
N LEU A 73 4.73 -1.39 0.20
CA LEU A 73 3.69 -1.01 -0.76
C LEU A 73 2.88 0.14 -0.17
N MET A 74 2.93 1.28 -0.84
CA MET A 74 2.12 2.46 -0.53
C MET A 74 1.10 2.63 -1.65
N GLU A 75 -0.17 2.58 -1.30
CA GLU A 75 -1.26 2.70 -2.26
C GLU A 75 -2.10 3.93 -1.93
N ASP A 76 -2.41 4.71 -2.95
CA ASP A 76 -3.50 5.66 -2.88
C ASP A 76 -4.72 4.98 -3.51
N LEU A 77 -5.52 4.43 -2.62
CA LEU A 77 -6.76 3.69 -2.89
C LEU A 77 -7.95 4.64 -3.19
N ASN A 78 -7.73 5.96 -3.10
CA ASN A 78 -8.72 7.00 -3.34
C ASN A 78 -10.03 6.81 -2.54
N ALA A 79 -9.94 6.16 -1.39
CA ALA A 79 -11.06 6.07 -0.47
C ALA A 79 -11.31 7.39 0.24
N LYS A 80 -12.59 7.70 0.34
CA LYS A 80 -13.10 8.61 1.36
C LYS A 80 -13.66 7.72 2.43
N VAL A 81 -13.00 7.69 3.58
CA VAL A 81 -13.46 6.95 4.77
C VAL A 81 -14.59 7.65 5.52
N GLY A 82 -14.92 8.90 5.13
CA GLY A 82 -15.95 9.71 5.76
C GLY A 82 -15.53 10.31 7.10
N THR A 83 -16.27 11.31 7.59
CA THR A 83 -16.09 11.88 8.94
C THR A 83 -16.65 11.00 10.05
N ASP A 84 -17.64 10.16 9.74
CA ASP A 84 -18.24 9.23 10.69
C ASP A 84 -17.36 7.98 10.85
N ASN A 85 -16.73 7.83 12.00
CA ASN A 85 -15.86 6.71 12.34
C ASN A 85 -16.45 5.79 13.43
N THR A 86 -17.75 5.88 13.67
CA THR A 86 -18.45 5.08 14.70
C THR A 86 -18.25 3.58 14.42
N GLY A 87 -17.65 2.86 15.37
CA GLY A 87 -17.32 1.42 15.24
C GLY A 87 -15.99 1.09 14.54
N TYR A 88 -15.26 2.09 14.06
CA TYR A 88 -13.96 1.96 13.38
C TYR A 88 -12.87 2.85 14.00
N GLU A 89 -13.05 3.27 15.25
CA GLU A 89 -12.23 4.29 15.92
C GLU A 89 -10.75 3.88 16.05
N ASN A 90 -10.47 2.58 16.07
CA ASN A 90 -9.13 2.01 16.17
C ASN A 90 -8.41 1.90 14.82
N ILE A 91 -9.11 2.13 13.71
CA ILE A 91 -8.65 1.85 12.34
C ILE A 91 -8.64 3.12 11.51
N VAL A 92 -9.69 3.93 11.65
CA VAL A 92 -9.91 5.16 10.89
C VAL A 92 -9.62 6.35 11.79
N ARG A 93 -8.59 7.12 11.45
CA ARG A 93 -8.24 8.34 12.19
C ARG A 93 -9.37 9.37 12.10
N ARG A 94 -9.56 10.16 13.17
CA ARG A 94 -10.61 11.18 13.36
C ARG A 94 -10.66 12.33 12.33
N HIS A 95 -9.88 12.29 11.26
CA HIS A 95 -9.71 13.39 10.31
C HIS A 95 -10.16 13.03 8.89
N GLY A 96 -11.05 12.05 8.73
CA GLY A 96 -11.67 11.78 7.43
C GLY A 96 -12.44 13.00 6.91
N LEU A 97 -12.41 13.23 5.60
CA LEU A 97 -13.10 14.36 4.95
C LEU A 97 -14.19 13.86 4.00
N GLY A 98 -15.35 14.54 4.02
CA GLY A 98 -16.48 14.25 3.13
C GLY A 98 -17.32 13.05 3.54
N GLU A 99 -18.23 12.62 2.66
CA GLU A 99 -19.00 11.38 2.82
C GLU A 99 -18.18 10.17 2.39
N ARG A 100 -18.42 9.03 3.05
CA ARG A 100 -17.74 7.77 2.73
C ARG A 100 -18.13 7.32 1.32
N ASN A 101 -17.13 6.97 0.51
CA ASN A 101 -17.38 6.36 -0.81
C ASN A 101 -17.21 4.83 -0.74
N GLU A 102 -17.67 4.10 -1.76
CA GLU A 102 -17.59 2.63 -1.80
C GLU A 102 -16.17 2.09 -1.58
N ASN A 103 -15.14 2.83 -2.04
CA ASN A 103 -13.75 2.44 -1.81
C ASN A 103 -13.36 2.56 -0.33
N GLY A 104 -13.88 3.56 0.39
CA GLY A 104 -13.71 3.68 1.83
C GLY A 104 -14.45 2.63 2.64
N GLU A 105 -15.56 2.09 2.15
CA GLU A 105 -16.21 0.92 2.76
C GLU A 105 -15.34 -0.33 2.60
N ARG A 106 -14.90 -0.62 1.37
CA ARG A 106 -14.03 -1.78 1.06
C ARG A 106 -12.71 -1.75 1.84
N GLU A 107 -12.11 -0.58 2.01
CA GLU A 107 -10.90 -0.41 2.83
C GLU A 107 -11.10 -0.72 4.30
N GLN A 108 -12.22 -0.28 4.87
CA GLN A 108 -12.53 -0.52 6.28
C GLN A 108 -12.78 -2.00 6.54
N GLU A 109 -13.51 -2.66 5.66
CA GLU A 109 -13.77 -4.10 5.73
C GLU A 109 -12.48 -4.91 5.60
N GLY A 110 -11.63 -4.59 4.61
CA GLY A 110 -10.34 -5.26 4.42
C GLY A 110 -9.40 -5.06 5.61
N SER A 111 -9.35 -3.84 6.17
CA SER A 111 -8.54 -3.53 7.35
C SER A 111 -9.02 -4.31 8.59
N ASN A 112 -10.33 -4.45 8.76
CA ASN A 112 -10.93 -5.25 9.84
C ASN A 112 -10.59 -6.74 9.73
N GLN A 113 -10.72 -7.33 8.53
CA GLN A 113 -10.35 -8.72 8.30
C GLN A 113 -8.88 -8.98 8.60
N TYR A 114 -7.98 -8.08 8.19
CA TYR A 114 -6.54 -8.22 8.46
C TYR A 114 -6.23 -8.23 9.97
N GLN A 115 -6.85 -7.35 10.76
CA GLN A 115 -6.69 -7.32 12.23
C GLN A 115 -7.29 -8.57 12.91
N SER A 116 -8.44 -9.04 12.43
CA SER A 116 -9.08 -10.26 12.93
C SER A 116 -8.19 -11.48 12.70
N ASN A 117 -7.63 -11.61 11.49
CA ASN A 117 -6.74 -12.71 11.13
C ASN A 117 -5.45 -12.72 11.96
N LYS A 118 -4.82 -11.55 12.17
CA LYS A 118 -3.66 -11.43 13.09
C LYS A 118 -3.99 -11.82 14.53
N SER A 119 -5.18 -11.46 15.01
CA SER A 119 -5.62 -11.80 16.35
C SER A 119 -5.82 -13.31 16.51
N SER A 120 -6.38 -13.98 15.49
CA SER A 120 -6.53 -15.44 15.49
C SER A 120 -5.20 -16.20 15.39
N GLU A 121 -4.23 -15.70 14.62
CA GLU A 121 -2.88 -16.31 14.54
C GLU A 121 -2.14 -16.23 15.88
N SER A 122 -2.33 -15.15 16.64
CA SER A 122 -1.73 -14.99 17.98
C SER A 122 -2.32 -15.92 19.05
N GLN A 123 -3.52 -16.45 18.83
CA GLN A 123 -4.20 -17.37 19.75
C GLN A 123 -4.02 -18.85 19.37
N GLY A 124 -3.49 -19.15 18.18
CA GLY A 124 -3.22 -20.50 17.69
C GLY A 124 -1.87 -21.10 18.13
N THR A 125 -1.04 -20.34 18.86
CA THR A 125 0.20 -20.82 19.47
C THR A 125 0.02 -20.99 20.97
N SER A 126 -0.58 -22.10 21.40
CA SER A 126 -0.52 -22.61 22.78
C SER A 126 -0.62 -24.12 22.77
#